data_AF-A0A0L7LMC4-F1
#
_entry.id   AF-A0A0L7LMC4-F1
#
_cell.length_a   1.000
_cell.length_b   1.000
_cell.length_c   1.000
_cell.angle_alpha   90.00
_cell.angle_beta   90.00
_cell.angle_gamma   90.00
#
_symmetry.space_group_name_H-M   'P 1'
#
loop_
_entity.id
_entity.type
_entity.pdbx_description
1 polymer ?
#
loop_
_entity_poly.entity_id
_entity_poly.type
_entity_poly.pdbx_seq_one_letter_code
_entity_poly.pdbx_strand_id
1 'polypeptide(L)'
;MRDNLAEDDLKTQELYKKFRGILNKLTPQKFDTLLDKVKSLEINNQKRMEGVIDLLFEKAIEEPNFSEAYANMCQKLSVLKVPSDNNPEQQVNFRGLIISKCQNQFETGKSDEQLMKMENELAETKDARIP
;
A
#
# COMPACT_ATOMS: atom_id res chain seq x y z
N MET A 1 17.16 7.62 -24.77
CA MET A 1 17.21 7.00 -23.43
C MET A 1 16.47 7.81 -22.38
N ARG A 2 16.50 9.15 -22.37
CA ARG A 2 15.66 9.97 -21.47
C ARG A 2 14.15 9.84 -21.74
N ASP A 3 13.74 9.73 -23.00
CA ASP A 3 12.32 9.58 -23.37
C ASP A 3 11.69 8.29 -22.81
N ASN A 4 12.40 7.16 -22.86
CA ASN A 4 11.88 5.87 -22.37
C ASN A 4 11.63 5.83 -20.85
N LEU A 5 12.43 6.56 -20.06
CA LEU A 5 12.23 6.63 -18.60
C LEU A 5 10.99 7.47 -18.28
N ALA A 6 10.79 8.57 -18.98
CA ALA A 6 9.62 9.44 -18.81
C ALA A 6 8.32 8.71 -19.19
N GLU A 7 8.34 7.90 -20.25
CA GLU A 7 7.19 7.07 -20.64
C GLU A 7 6.83 6.00 -19.62
N ASP A 8 7.82 5.34 -19.00
CA ASP A 8 7.55 4.30 -17.98
C ASP A 8 7.02 4.88 -16.67
N ASP A 9 7.51 6.06 -16.26
CA ASP A 9 6.94 6.81 -15.15
C ASP A 9 5.49 7.23 -15.45
N LEU A 10 5.20 7.70 -16.67
CA LEU A 10 3.84 8.06 -17.08
C LEU A 10 2.87 6.86 -17.02
N LYS A 11 3.32 5.68 -17.49
CA LYS A 11 2.54 4.44 -17.39
C LYS A 11 2.28 4.03 -15.95
N THR A 12 3.27 4.19 -15.08
CA THR A 12 3.16 3.91 -13.65
C THR A 12 2.13 4.83 -12.98
N GLN A 13 2.17 6.13 -13.29
CA GLN A 13 1.19 7.10 -12.79
C GLN A 13 -0.23 6.78 -13.26
N GLU A 14 -0.41 6.45 -14.54
CA GLU A 14 -1.71 6.06 -15.10
C GLU A 14 -2.24 4.76 -14.47
N LEU A 15 -1.37 3.80 -14.17
CA LEU A 15 -1.72 2.59 -13.43
C LEU A 15 -2.26 2.93 -12.04
N TYR A 16 -1.55 3.75 -11.26
CA TYR A 16 -2.00 4.16 -9.92
C TYR A 16 -3.29 4.95 -9.94
N LYS A 17 -3.46 5.82 -10.93
CA LYS A 17 -4.70 6.59 -11.13
C LYS A 17 -5.89 5.67 -11.44
N LYS A 18 -5.70 4.68 -12.33
CA LYS A 18 -6.72 3.66 -12.62
C LYS A 18 -7.03 2.84 -11.38
N PHE A 19 -6.03 2.40 -10.65
CA PHE A 19 -6.20 1.61 -9.43
C PHE A 19 -6.97 2.38 -8.35
N ARG A 20 -6.62 3.64 -8.07
CA ARG A 20 -7.40 4.52 -7.18
C ARG A 20 -8.86 4.65 -7.63
N GLY A 21 -9.09 4.80 -8.93
CA GLY A 21 -10.44 4.85 -9.49
C GLY A 21 -11.25 3.57 -9.31
N ILE A 22 -10.57 2.41 -9.23
CA ILE A 22 -11.17 1.11 -8.92
C ILE A 22 -11.52 1.07 -7.42
N LEU A 23 -10.58 1.42 -6.53
CA LEU A 23 -10.80 1.45 -5.08
C LEU A 23 -11.98 2.35 -4.69
N ASN A 24 -12.08 3.55 -5.27
CA ASN A 24 -13.19 4.47 -5.01
C ASN A 24 -14.57 3.95 -5.45
N LYS A 25 -14.62 2.89 -6.27
CA LYS A 25 -15.86 2.27 -6.75
C LYS A 25 -16.08 0.89 -6.13
N LEU A 26 -15.19 0.47 -5.22
CA LEU A 26 -15.19 -0.85 -4.63
C LEU A 26 -16.46 -1.04 -3.81
N THR A 27 -17.32 -1.90 -4.32
CA THR A 27 -18.58 -2.29 -3.69
C THR A 27 -18.74 -3.79 -3.88
N PRO A 28 -19.40 -4.52 -2.96
CA PRO A 28 -19.58 -5.96 -3.09
C PRO A 28 -20.20 -6.38 -4.43
N GLN A 29 -21.16 -5.61 -4.95
CA GLN A 29 -21.82 -5.88 -6.24
C GLN A 29 -20.89 -5.75 -7.46
N LYS A 30 -19.92 -4.83 -7.41
CA LYS A 30 -18.99 -4.57 -8.53
C LYS A 30 -17.64 -5.26 -8.33
N PHE A 31 -17.49 -6.05 -7.27
CA PHE A 31 -16.20 -6.59 -6.86
C PHE A 31 -15.52 -7.40 -7.96
N ASP A 32 -16.22 -8.37 -8.57
CA ASP A 32 -15.63 -9.21 -9.63
C ASP A 32 -15.19 -8.38 -10.85
N THR A 33 -16.05 -7.46 -11.31
CA THR A 33 -15.72 -6.58 -12.44
C THR A 33 -14.53 -5.66 -12.14
N LEU A 34 -14.44 -5.17 -10.91
CA LEU A 34 -13.33 -4.32 -10.47
C LEU A 34 -12.04 -5.13 -10.32
N LEU A 35 -12.14 -6.36 -9.81
CA LEU A 35 -11.01 -7.27 -9.69
C LEU A 35 -10.42 -7.63 -11.06
N ASP A 36 -11.25 -7.92 -12.06
CA ASP A 36 -10.78 -8.17 -13.43
C ASP A 36 -10.06 -6.94 -14.01
N LYS A 37 -10.55 -5.73 -13.71
CA LYS A 37 -9.84 -4.50 -14.07
C LYS A 37 -8.48 -4.40 -13.39
N VAL A 38 -8.37 -4.72 -12.10
CA VAL A 38 -7.07 -4.74 -11.40
C VAL A 38 -6.12 -5.74 -12.04
N LYS A 39 -6.59 -6.96 -12.33
CA LYS A 39 -5.77 -8.00 -12.99
C LYS A 39 -5.33 -7.60 -14.41
N SER A 40 -6.09 -6.75 -15.08
CA SER A 40 -5.72 -6.20 -16.39
C SER A 40 -4.68 -5.07 -16.34
N LEU A 41 -4.35 -4.56 -15.15
CA LEU A 41 -3.30 -3.55 -14.98
C LEU A 41 -1.91 -4.18 -15.16
N GLU A 42 -0.99 -3.43 -15.78
CA GLU A 42 0.39 -3.86 -16.03
C GLU A 42 1.28 -3.76 -14.78
N ILE A 43 0.93 -4.54 -13.74
CA ILE A 43 1.73 -4.69 -12.52
C ILE A 43 2.85 -5.70 -12.83
N ASN A 44 3.89 -5.22 -13.52
CA ASN A 44 4.95 -6.05 -14.09
C ASN A 44 6.30 -5.94 -13.37
N ASN A 45 6.41 -5.11 -12.33
CA ASN A 45 7.62 -4.95 -11.52
C ASN A 45 7.26 -4.79 -10.04
N GLN A 46 8.27 -4.97 -9.17
CA GLN A 46 8.09 -4.90 -7.73
C GLN A 46 7.63 -3.50 -7.29
N LYS A 47 8.26 -2.43 -7.79
CA LYS A 47 7.88 -1.04 -7.48
C LYS A 47 6.39 -0.73 -7.72
N ARG A 48 5.82 -1.18 -8.85
CA ARG A 48 4.40 -1.02 -9.17
C ARG A 48 3.52 -1.84 -8.25
N MET A 49 3.94 -3.06 -7.92
CA MET A 49 3.21 -3.91 -6.98
C MET A 49 3.17 -3.32 -5.58
N GLU A 50 4.30 -2.81 -5.09
CA GLU A 50 4.39 -2.10 -3.80
C GLU A 50 3.49 -0.86 -3.78
N GLY A 51 3.51 -0.04 -4.84
CA GLY A 51 2.62 1.12 -4.94
C GLY A 51 1.13 0.75 -4.94
N VAL A 52 0.76 -0.35 -5.58
CA VAL A 52 -0.63 -0.87 -5.55
C VAL A 52 -1.01 -1.34 -4.14
N ILE A 53 -0.11 -2.02 -3.43
CA ILE A 53 -0.32 -2.44 -2.05
C ILE A 53 -0.53 -1.22 -1.15
N ASP A 54 0.32 -0.20 -1.29
CA ASP A 54 0.25 1.02 -0.48
C ASP A 54 -1.09 1.73 -0.65
N LEU A 55 -1.55 1.89 -1.90
CA LEU A 55 -2.84 2.50 -2.20
C LEU A 55 -4.03 1.73 -1.62
N LEU A 56 -3.98 0.40 -1.69
CA LEU A 56 -5.03 -0.46 -1.12
C LEU A 56 -5.03 -0.33 0.40
N PHE A 57 -3.83 -0.34 0.99
CA PHE A 57 -3.64 -0.29 2.43
C PHE A 57 -4.11 1.05 3.03
N GLU A 58 -3.72 2.18 2.42
CA GLU A 58 -4.21 3.52 2.79
C GLU A 58 -5.74 3.57 2.75
N LYS A 59 -6.35 3.07 1.67
CA LYS A 59 -7.81 3.03 1.52
C LYS A 59 -8.50 2.16 2.56
N ALA A 60 -7.90 1.05 2.93
CA ALA A 60 -8.43 0.18 3.98
C ALA A 60 -8.40 0.85 5.36
N ILE A 61 -7.40 1.71 5.64
CA ILE A 61 -7.36 2.52 6.86
C ILE A 61 -8.40 3.63 6.82
N GLU A 62 -8.49 4.37 5.71
CA GLU A 62 -9.45 5.48 5.53
C GLU A 62 -10.90 4.99 5.64
N GLU A 63 -11.17 3.80 5.14
CA GLU A 63 -12.52 3.27 4.97
C GLU A 63 -12.69 1.89 5.64
N PRO A 64 -12.66 1.81 6.98
CA PRO A 64 -12.67 0.55 7.71
C PRO A 64 -13.94 -0.27 7.47
N ASN A 65 -15.05 0.37 7.11
CA ASN A 65 -16.32 -0.31 6.77
C ASN A 65 -16.21 -1.21 5.54
N PHE A 66 -15.23 -0.98 4.65
CA PHE A 66 -14.99 -1.79 3.45
C PHE A 66 -13.78 -2.73 3.60
N SER A 67 -13.25 -2.90 4.82
CA SER A 67 -12.08 -3.75 5.11
C SER A 67 -12.21 -5.16 4.53
N GLU A 68 -13.41 -5.75 4.61
CA GLU A 68 -13.67 -7.09 4.05
C GLU A 68 -13.48 -7.13 2.52
N ALA A 69 -13.95 -6.09 1.80
CA ALA A 69 -13.76 -5.99 0.37
C ALA A 69 -12.27 -5.82 0.00
N TYR A 70 -11.54 -5.00 0.75
CA TYR A 70 -10.09 -4.84 0.58
C TYR A 70 -9.33 -6.14 0.86
N ALA A 71 -9.68 -6.86 1.93
CA ALA A 71 -9.10 -8.17 2.27
C ALA A 71 -9.35 -9.22 1.17
N ASN A 72 -10.58 -9.29 0.66
CA ASN A 72 -10.92 -10.17 -0.45
C ASN A 72 -10.11 -9.84 -1.71
N MET A 73 -9.86 -8.56 -1.98
CA MET A 73 -9.03 -8.14 -3.10
C MET A 73 -7.58 -8.57 -2.90
N CYS A 74 -7.01 -8.37 -1.72
CA CYS A 74 -5.66 -8.88 -1.37
C CYS A 74 -5.55 -10.39 -1.58
N GLN A 75 -6.57 -11.15 -1.16
CA GLN A 75 -6.59 -12.60 -1.34
C GLN A 75 -6.55 -12.98 -2.82
N LYS A 76 -7.28 -12.27 -3.69
CA LYS A 76 -7.29 -12.54 -5.14
C LYS A 76 -6.02 -12.08 -5.84
N LEU A 77 -5.35 -11.03 -5.33
CA LEU A 77 -4.07 -10.55 -5.85
C LEU A 77 -2.87 -11.35 -5.31
N SER A 78 -3.04 -12.13 -4.24
CA SER A 78 -1.97 -12.90 -3.58
C SER A 78 -1.17 -13.83 -4.52
N VAL A 79 -1.80 -14.28 -5.60
CA VAL A 79 -1.19 -15.17 -6.61
C VAL A 79 -0.34 -14.42 -7.64
N LEU A 80 -0.43 -13.10 -7.71
CA LEU A 80 0.37 -12.28 -8.62
C LEU A 80 1.84 -12.33 -8.20
N LYS A 81 2.71 -12.49 -9.21
CA LYS A 81 4.16 -12.54 -9.07
C LYS A 81 4.79 -11.56 -10.03
N VAL A 82 5.80 -10.85 -9.56
CA VAL A 82 6.62 -9.94 -10.36
C VAL A 82 8.09 -10.23 -10.11
N PRO A 83 8.98 -9.92 -11.06
CA PRO A 83 10.42 -10.00 -10.83
C PRO A 83 10.81 -9.11 -9.64
N SER A 84 11.72 -9.62 -8.81
CA SER A 84 12.32 -8.86 -7.71
C SER A 84 13.25 -7.79 -8.25
N ASP A 85 13.23 -6.61 -7.65
CA ASP A 85 14.14 -5.51 -8.01
C ASP A 85 15.61 -5.86 -7.65
N ASN A 86 15.82 -6.72 -6.64
CA ASN A 86 17.16 -7.12 -6.19
C ASN A 86 17.76 -8.27 -7.02
N ASN A 87 16.92 -9.15 -7.55
CA ASN A 87 17.35 -10.26 -8.39
C ASN A 87 16.26 -10.64 -9.40
N PRO A 88 16.42 -10.33 -10.70
CA PRO A 88 15.42 -10.62 -11.73
C PRO A 88 15.08 -12.12 -11.89
N GLU A 89 15.96 -13.02 -11.45
CA GLU A 89 15.71 -14.47 -11.46
C GLU A 89 14.80 -14.92 -10.30
N GLN A 90 14.60 -14.06 -9.29
CA GLN A 90 13.70 -14.27 -8.19
C GLN A 90 12.38 -13.54 -8.42
N GLN A 91 11.27 -14.21 -8.09
CA GLN A 91 9.96 -13.59 -8.14
C GLN A 91 9.48 -13.28 -6.72
N VAL A 92 9.03 -12.05 -6.52
CA VAL A 92 8.26 -11.67 -5.33
C VAL A 92 6.79 -11.85 -5.64
N ASN A 93 6.04 -12.30 -4.63
CA ASN A 93 4.59 -12.42 -4.74
C ASN A 93 3.91 -11.35 -3.89
N PHE A 94 2.71 -10.97 -4.30
CA PHE A 94 1.91 -9.95 -3.63
C PHE A 94 1.71 -10.25 -2.14
N ARG A 95 1.51 -11.53 -1.80
CA ARG A 95 1.34 -11.99 -0.41
C ARG A 95 2.54 -11.66 0.48
N GLY A 96 3.75 -11.89 -0.01
CA GLY A 96 4.97 -11.59 0.75
C GLY A 96 5.14 -10.10 0.98
N LEU A 97 4.89 -9.30 -0.05
CA LEU A 97 5.01 -7.84 0.04
C LEU A 97 3.98 -7.23 0.99
N ILE A 98 2.71 -7.64 0.92
CA ILE A 98 1.68 -7.11 1.83
C ILE A 98 1.94 -7.50 3.28
N ILE A 99 2.41 -8.72 3.55
CA ILE A 99 2.78 -9.14 4.91
C ILE A 99 3.94 -8.28 5.43
N SER A 100 4.98 -8.09 4.63
CA SER A 100 6.12 -7.23 4.96
C SER A 100 5.67 -5.79 5.26
N LYS A 101 4.76 -5.25 4.44
CA LYS A 101 4.19 -3.91 4.66
C LYS A 101 3.43 -3.81 5.98
N CYS A 102 2.55 -4.77 6.29
CA CYS A 102 1.82 -4.82 7.55
C CYS A 102 2.76 -4.90 8.76
N GLN A 103 3.81 -5.73 8.67
CA GLN A 103 4.81 -5.87 9.73
C GLN A 103 5.54 -4.55 9.96
N ASN A 104 6.07 -3.94 8.90
CA ASN A 104 6.79 -2.68 9.00
C ASN A 104 5.92 -1.56 9.58
N GLN A 105 4.66 -1.48 9.16
CA GLN A 105 3.75 -0.46 9.68
C GLN A 105 3.39 -0.69 11.15
N PHE A 106 3.22 -1.94 11.57
CA PHE A 106 2.96 -2.28 12.97
C PHE A 106 4.16 -1.96 13.87
N GLU A 107 5.38 -2.23 13.40
CA GLU A 107 6.60 -1.88 14.14
C GLU A 107 6.81 -0.37 14.22
N THR A 108 6.62 0.35 13.10
CA THR A 108 6.75 1.81 13.05
C THR A 108 5.69 2.50 13.91
N GLY A 109 4.43 2.08 13.84
CA GLY A 109 3.35 2.66 14.63
C GLY A 109 3.58 2.56 16.14
N LYS A 110 4.19 1.47 16.61
CA LYS A 110 4.60 1.35 18.02
C LYS A 110 5.68 2.35 18.38
N SER A 111 6.66 2.58 17.51
CA SER A 111 7.72 3.56 17.74
C SER A 111 7.18 4.98 17.78
N ASP A 112 6.26 5.34 16.88
CA ASP A 112 5.62 6.67 16.87
C ASP A 112 4.76 6.90 18.12
N GLU A 113 3.95 5.91 18.54
CA GLU A 113 3.20 5.99 19.80
C GLU A 113 4.11 6.15 21.03
N GLN A 114 5.25 5.46 21.03
CA GLN A 114 6.25 5.58 22.11
C GLN A 114 6.91 6.95 22.14
N LEU A 115 7.24 7.51 20.97
CA LEU A 115 7.79 8.87 20.84
C LEU A 115 6.78 9.92 21.31
N MET A 116 5.52 9.83 20.87
CA MET A 116 4.46 10.75 21.32
C MET A 116 4.24 10.72 22.83
N LYS A 117 4.29 9.54 23.45
CA LYS A 117 4.19 9.41 24.93
C LYS A 117 5.36 10.10 25.63
N MET A 118 6.58 9.87 25.15
CA MET A 118 7.78 10.53 25.69
C MET A 118 7.73 12.05 25.52
N GLU A 119 7.26 12.55 24.37
CA GLU A 119 7.12 13.98 24.11
C GLU A 119 6.07 14.64 25.02
N ASN A 120 4.93 13.97 25.24
CA ASN A 120 3.91 14.44 26.18
C ASN A 120 4.45 14.49 27.63
N GLU A 121 5.12 13.43 28.09
CA GLU A 121 5.74 13.40 29.43
C GLU A 121 6.83 14.47 29.60
N LEU A 122 7.61 14.76 28.55
CA LEU A 122 8.63 15.82 28.56
C LEU A 122 8.02 17.23 28.51
N ALA A 123 6.84 17.40 27.89
CA ALA A 123 6.11 18.66 27.92
C ALA A 123 5.50 18.93 29.30
N GLU A 124 4.95 17.90 29.96
CA GLU A 124 4.38 18.01 31.31
C GLU A 124 5.42 18.34 32.39
N THR A 125 6.68 17.91 32.20
CA THR A 125 7.78 18.21 33.14
C THR A 125 8.39 19.61 32.96
N LYS A 126 8.11 20.32 31.85
CA LYS A 126 8.62 21.69 31.61
C LYS A 126 7.73 22.80 32.19
N ASP A 127 6.46 22.51 32.48
CA ASP A 127 5.52 23.45 33.14
C ASP A 127 5.71 23.50 34.67
N ALA A 128 6.50 22.58 35.25
CA ALA A 128 6.83 22.57 36.67
C ALA A 128 7.94 23.56 37.08
N ARG A 129 8.29 24.54 36.23
CA ARG A 129 9.12 25.68 36.65
C ARG A 129 8.20 26.74 37.28
N ILE A 130 7.85 26.48 38.54
CA ILE A 130 7.17 27.40 39.48
C ILE A 130 7.95 28.75 39.54
N PRO A 131 7.24 29.89 39.66
CA PRO A 131 7.66 31.28 39.42
C PRO A 131 8.94 31.78 40.11
#